data_AF-K2DH31-F1
#
_entry.id   AF-K2DH31-F1
#
_cell.length_a   1.000
_cell.length_b   1.000
_cell.length_c   1.000
_cell.angle_alpha   90.00
_cell.angle_beta   90.00
_cell.angle_gamma   90.00
#
_symmetry.space_group_name_H-M   'P 1'
#
loop_
_entity.id
_entity.type
_entity.pdbx_description
1 polymer ?
#
loop_
_entity_poly.entity_id
_entity_poly.type
_entity_poly.pdbx_seq_one_letter_code
_entity_poly.pdbx_strand_id
1 'polypeptide(L)'
;MRLIQQEMAANQGIYPQNKGAVSLAEVARRAEMHPVTFHKPNYQELVEEVKAWLHELKSGAIVGTKRVHKELGTRVQEWKQLYNDLLESHQISETDLARTNIRLKELEDENRELRRKLSEATSLKVVPLRHKGD
;
A
#
# COMPACT_ATOMS: atom_id res chain seq x y z
N MET A 1 14.15 -25.98 12.62
CA MET A 1 13.56 -25.85 11.27
C MET A 1 12.20 -25.14 11.28
N ARG A 2 11.23 -25.54 12.11
CA ARG A 2 9.89 -24.91 12.21
C ARG A 2 9.90 -23.39 12.45
N LEU A 3 10.75 -22.91 13.36
CA LEU A 3 10.84 -21.47 13.66
C LEU A 3 11.26 -20.64 12.43
N ILE A 4 12.20 -21.14 11.63
CA ILE A 4 12.63 -20.50 10.37
C ILE A 4 11.44 -20.42 9.40
N GLN A 5 10.64 -21.48 9.28
CA GLN A 5 9.46 -21.48 8.40
C GLN A 5 8.40 -20.49 8.87
N GLN A 6 8.18 -20.36 10.19
CA GLN A 6 7.24 -19.39 10.75
C GLN A 6 7.70 -17.94 10.49
N GLU A 7 8.99 -17.66 10.67
CA GLU A 7 9.57 -16.35 10.39
C GLU A 7 9.48 -16.00 8.90
N MET A 8 9.69 -16.98 8.02
CA MET A 8 9.51 -16.79 6.58
C MET A 8 8.04 -16.53 6.25
N ALA A 9 7.10 -17.30 6.80
CA ALA A 9 5.67 -17.08 6.58
C ALA A 9 5.22 -15.68 7.03
N ALA A 10 5.72 -15.21 8.18
CA ALA A 10 5.44 -13.86 8.68
C ALA A 10 6.03 -12.75 7.78
N ASN A 11 7.11 -13.05 7.04
CA ASN A 11 7.80 -12.13 6.15
C ASN A 11 7.54 -12.45 4.67
N GLN A 12 6.34 -12.95 4.35
CA GLN A 12 5.89 -13.19 2.97
C GLN A 12 6.82 -14.11 2.17
N GLY A 13 7.33 -15.14 2.83
CA GLY A 13 8.23 -16.14 2.23
C GLY A 13 9.71 -15.76 2.24
N ILE A 14 10.08 -14.55 2.71
CA ILE A 14 11.47 -14.10 2.81
C ILE A 14 12.02 -14.39 4.22
N TYR A 15 13.20 -15.01 4.31
CA TYR A 15 13.85 -15.19 5.61
C TYR A 15 14.40 -13.84 6.11
N PRO A 16 14.04 -13.37 7.33
CA PRO A 16 14.45 -12.04 7.80
C PRO A 16 15.89 -11.98 8.29
N GLN A 17 16.46 -13.11 8.70
CA GLN A 17 17.81 -13.17 9.29
C GLN A 17 18.86 -13.51 8.23
N ASN A 18 20.13 -13.31 8.58
CA ASN A 18 21.29 -13.69 7.76
C ASN A 18 21.18 -13.25 6.28
N LYS A 19 20.71 -12.01 6.06
CA LYS A 19 20.52 -11.43 4.72
C LYS A 19 19.67 -12.35 3.80
N GLY A 20 18.67 -13.02 4.38
CA GLY A 20 17.78 -13.92 3.65
C GLY A 20 18.35 -15.28 3.27
N ALA A 21 19.58 -15.61 3.68
CA ALA A 21 20.19 -16.90 3.40
C ALA A 21 19.97 -17.89 4.54
N VAL A 22 19.40 -19.05 4.22
CA VAL A 22 19.33 -20.20 5.13
C VAL A 22 20.38 -21.22 4.68
N SER A 23 21.43 -21.37 5.49
CA SER A 23 22.54 -22.31 5.26
C SER A 23 22.60 -23.36 6.37
N LEU A 24 23.41 -24.41 6.21
CA LEU A 24 23.60 -25.41 7.27
C LEU A 24 24.13 -24.77 8.57
N ALA A 25 25.05 -23.81 8.44
CA ALA A 25 25.55 -23.04 9.58
C ALA A 25 24.47 -22.13 10.20
N GLU A 26 23.54 -21.61 9.39
CA GLU A 26 22.37 -20.87 9.90
C GLU A 26 21.50 -21.78 10.77
N VAL A 27 21.19 -22.97 10.28
CA VAL A 27 20.37 -23.95 11.01
C VAL A 27 21.06 -24.33 12.33
N ALA A 28 22.38 -24.55 12.31
CA ALA A 28 23.15 -24.84 13.52
C ALA A 28 23.03 -23.71 14.55
N ARG A 29 23.26 -22.47 14.10
CA ARG A 29 23.19 -21.29 14.98
C ARG A 29 21.80 -21.10 15.57
N ARG A 30 20.74 -21.32 14.78
CA ARG A 30 19.34 -21.21 15.22
C ARG A 30 18.91 -22.33 16.16
N ALA A 31 19.62 -23.46 16.12
CA ALA A 31 19.46 -24.56 17.05
C ALA A 31 20.41 -24.46 18.26
N GLU A 32 21.13 -23.33 18.42
CA GLU A 32 22.13 -23.12 19.48
C GLU A 32 23.27 -24.15 19.47
N MET A 33 23.57 -24.70 18.28
CA MET A 33 24.64 -25.65 18.05
C MET A 33 25.83 -24.95 17.36
N HIS A 34 27.04 -25.34 17.76
CA HIS A 34 28.23 -24.92 17.03
C HIS A 34 28.19 -25.48 15.60
N PRO A 35 28.48 -24.69 14.53
CA PRO A 35 28.37 -25.15 13.14
C PRO A 35 29.19 -26.41 12.82
N VAL A 36 30.34 -26.56 13.50
CA VAL A 36 31.22 -27.74 13.35
C VAL A 36 30.56 -29.04 13.80
N THR A 37 29.52 -28.99 14.63
CA THR A 37 28.80 -30.20 15.07
C THR A 37 28.21 -30.98 13.89
N PHE A 38 27.77 -30.28 12.84
CA PHE A 38 27.30 -30.90 11.60
C PHE A 38 28.40 -31.53 10.73
N HIS A 39 29.67 -31.39 11.09
CA HIS A 39 30.78 -32.09 10.44
C HIS A 39 31.23 -33.34 11.19
N LYS A 40 30.65 -33.62 12.37
CA LYS A 40 30.99 -34.80 13.17
C LYS A 40 30.24 -36.04 12.65
N PRO A 41 30.89 -37.22 12.61
CA PRO A 41 30.31 -38.44 12.06
C PRO A 41 29.02 -38.88 12.77
N ASN A 42 28.92 -38.63 14.08
CA ASN A 42 27.75 -39.01 14.89
C ASN A 42 26.46 -38.27 14.51
N TYR A 43 26.53 -37.23 13.67
CA TYR A 43 25.38 -36.42 13.26
C TYR A 43 25.08 -36.56 11.76
N GLN A 44 25.63 -37.57 11.08
CA GLN A 44 25.44 -37.73 9.63
C GLN A 44 23.96 -37.80 9.22
N GLU A 45 23.15 -38.60 9.93
CA GLU A 45 21.72 -38.73 9.63
C GLU A 45 20.99 -37.38 9.74
N LEU A 46 21.23 -36.64 10.84
CA LEU A 46 20.65 -35.32 11.05
C LEU A 46 21.10 -34.32 9.97
N VAL A 47 22.37 -34.39 9.55
CA VAL A 47 22.90 -33.51 8.51
C VAL A 47 22.24 -33.77 7.17
N GLU A 48 21.99 -35.02 6.81
CA GLU A 48 21.29 -35.36 5.57
C GLU A 48 19.82 -34.93 5.63
N GLU A 49 19.14 -35.07 6.77
CA GLU A 49 17.79 -34.53 6.96
C GLU A 49 17.74 -33.01 6.77
N VAL A 50 18.67 -32.28 7.41
CA VAL A 50 18.73 -30.81 7.27
C VAL A 50 19.08 -30.41 5.84
N LYS A 51 19.95 -31.14 5.14
CA LYS A 51 20.26 -30.88 3.73
C LYS A 51 19.07 -31.11 2.82
N ALA A 52 18.33 -32.20 3.02
CA ALA A 52 17.10 -32.48 2.27
C ALA A 52 16.08 -31.36 2.47
N TRP A 53 15.84 -30.96 3.72
CA TRP A 53 14.98 -29.82 4.03
C TRP A 53 15.46 -28.51 3.41
N LEU A 54 16.76 -28.21 3.46
CA LEU A 54 17.33 -27.02 2.80
C LEU A 54 17.16 -27.06 1.28
N HIS A 55 17.18 -28.25 0.67
CA HIS A 55 16.99 -28.40 -0.76
C HIS A 55 15.54 -28.10 -1.16
N GLU A 56 14.57 -28.67 -0.45
CA GLU A 56 13.13 -28.39 -0.60
C GLU A 56 12.82 -26.92 -0.35
N LEU A 57 13.44 -26.32 0.67
CA LEU A 57 13.24 -24.90 0.98
C LEU A 57 13.73 -24.01 -0.18
N LYS A 58 14.86 -24.35 -0.81
CA LYS A 58 15.43 -23.58 -1.92
C LYS A 58 14.67 -23.75 -3.24
N SER A 59 13.94 -24.85 -3.41
CA SER A 59 13.10 -25.06 -4.59
C SER A 59 11.76 -24.33 -4.48
N GLY A 60 11.18 -24.25 -3.28
CA GLY A 60 9.87 -23.64 -3.05
C GLY A 60 9.85 -22.18 -2.60
N ALA A 61 10.92 -21.65 -1.99
CA ALA A 61 10.91 -20.32 -1.38
C ALA A 61 11.97 -19.35 -1.93
N ILE A 62 11.73 -18.05 -1.75
CA ILE A 62 12.67 -16.98 -2.10
C ILE A 62 13.73 -16.90 -1.00
N VAL A 63 14.72 -17.79 -1.10
CA VAL A 63 15.81 -17.88 -0.13
C VAL A 63 17.15 -17.61 -0.82
N GLY A 64 18.06 -16.98 -0.09
CA GLY A 64 19.39 -16.59 -0.57
C GLY A 64 19.47 -15.10 -0.91
N THR A 65 20.57 -14.49 -0.48
CA THR A 65 20.76 -13.03 -0.45
C THR A 65 20.48 -12.34 -1.78
N LYS A 66 20.93 -12.91 -2.91
CA LYS A 66 20.68 -12.31 -4.24
C LYS A 66 19.20 -12.33 -4.62
N ARG A 67 18.50 -13.45 -4.37
CA ARG A 67 17.07 -13.58 -4.70
C ARG A 67 16.24 -12.67 -3.82
N VAL A 68 16.53 -12.66 -2.52
CA VAL A 68 15.87 -11.78 -1.54
C VAL A 68 16.12 -10.31 -1.86
N HIS A 69 17.34 -9.89 -2.18
CA HIS A 69 17.61 -8.50 -2.58
C HIS A 69 16.87 -8.10 -3.85
N LYS A 70 16.78 -9.00 -4.85
CA LYS A 70 16.02 -8.73 -6.06
C LYS A 70 14.54 -8.53 -5.75
N GLU A 71 13.97 -9.45 -4.96
CA GLU A 71 12.56 -9.39 -4.56
C GLU A 71 12.22 -8.13 -3.77
N LEU A 72 13.03 -7.81 -2.75
CA LEU A 72 12.87 -6.58 -1.98
C LEU A 72 13.03 -5.34 -2.84
N GLY A 73 13.97 -5.35 -3.79
CA GLY A 73 14.16 -4.26 -4.75
C GLY A 73 12.94 -4.05 -5.65
N THR A 74 12.39 -5.13 -6.21
CA THR A 74 11.15 -5.12 -6.99
C THR A 74 10.02 -4.54 -6.15
N ARG A 75 9.84 -5.03 -4.93
CA ARG A 75 8.79 -4.56 -4.02
C ARG A 75 8.92 -3.07 -3.70
N VAL A 76 10.12 -2.59 -3.41
CA VAL A 76 10.34 -1.15 -3.17
C VAL A 76 9.96 -0.33 -4.40
N GLN A 77 10.28 -0.82 -5.60
CA GLN A 77 9.92 -0.15 -6.84
C GLN A 77 8.40 -0.14 -7.09
N GLU A 78 7.72 -1.25 -6.82
CA GLU A 78 6.25 -1.34 -6.91
C GLU A 78 5.57 -0.38 -5.93
N TRP A 79 6.04 -0.33 -4.68
CA TRP A 79 5.52 0.59 -3.67
C TRP A 79 5.74 2.05 -4.06
N LYS A 80 6.90 2.37 -4.64
CA LYS A 80 7.18 3.70 -5.16
C LYS A 80 6.24 4.08 -6.29
N GLN A 81 5.94 3.13 -7.19
CA GLN A 81 4.98 3.36 -8.26
C GLN A 81 3.57 3.64 -7.70
N LEU A 82 3.07 2.77 -6.82
CA LEU A 82 1.76 2.95 -6.18
C LEU A 82 1.64 4.29 -5.45
N TYR A 83 2.71 4.71 -4.77
CA TYR A 83 2.75 6.00 -4.11
C TYR A 83 2.67 7.17 -5.10
N ASN A 84 3.42 7.11 -6.20
CA ASN A 84 3.40 8.15 -7.22
C ASN A 84 2.02 8.24 -7.90
N ASP A 85 1.41 7.10 -8.21
CA ASP A 85 0.08 7.04 -8.82
C ASP A 85 -0.98 7.65 -7.88
N LEU A 86 -0.89 7.35 -6.58
CA LEU A 86 -1.76 7.93 -5.56
C LEU A 86 -1.56 9.45 -5.44
N LEU A 87 -0.30 9.92 -5.47
CA LEU A 87 0.04 11.33 -5.39
C LEU A 87 -0.51 12.10 -6.59
N GLU A 88 -0.36 11.56 -7.80
CA GLU A 88 -0.90 12.15 -9.03
C GLU A 88 -2.43 12.23 -8.96
N SER A 89 -3.09 11.14 -8.58
CA SER A 89 -4.54 11.11 -8.41
C SER A 89 -5.04 12.16 -7.41
N HIS A 90 -4.33 12.31 -6.28
CA HIS A 90 -4.64 13.32 -5.27
C HIS A 90 -4.48 14.75 -5.81
N GLN A 91 -3.42 15.04 -6.56
CA GLN A 91 -3.21 16.36 -7.15
C GLN A 91 -4.31 16.72 -8.16
N ILE A 92 -4.75 15.75 -8.96
CA ILE A 92 -5.86 15.93 -9.89
C ILE A 92 -7.15 16.23 -9.12
N SER A 93 -7.47 15.44 -8.09
CA SER A 93 -8.70 15.66 -7.31
C SER A 93 -8.71 17.01 -6.60
N GLU A 94 -7.59 17.47 -6.06
CA GLU A 94 -7.49 18.80 -5.44
C GLU A 94 -7.71 19.92 -6.47
N THR A 95 -7.17 19.77 -7.68
CA THR A 95 -7.36 20.73 -8.77
C THR A 95 -8.83 20.78 -9.19
N ASP A 96 -9.48 19.63 -9.32
CA ASP A 96 -10.90 19.55 -9.70
C ASP A 96 -11.81 20.05 -8.58
N LEU A 97 -11.46 19.81 -7.32
CA LEU A 97 -12.16 20.39 -6.17
C LEU A 97 -12.08 21.92 -6.19
N ALA A 98 -10.90 22.49 -6.46
CA ALA A 98 -10.75 23.94 -6.58
C ALA A 98 -11.61 24.52 -7.71
N ARG A 99 -11.61 23.87 -8.89
CA ARG A 99 -12.43 24.28 -10.04
C ARG A 99 -13.93 24.21 -9.75
N THR A 100 -14.39 23.12 -9.15
CA THR A 100 -15.80 22.92 -8.82
C THR A 100 -16.27 23.90 -7.76
N ASN A 101 -15.43 24.23 -6.77
CA ASN A 101 -15.73 25.27 -5.77
C ASN A 101 -15.86 26.66 -6.40
N ILE A 102 -14.98 27.02 -7.34
CA ILE A 102 -15.11 28.29 -8.08
C ILE A 102 -16.45 28.31 -8.83
N ARG A 103 -16.76 27.24 -9.56
CA ARG A 103 -18.01 27.17 -10.34
C ARG A 103 -19.26 27.21 -9.46
N LEU A 104 -19.22 26.55 -8.31
CA LEU A 104 -20.30 26.57 -7.32
C LEU A 104 -20.57 28.01 -6.87
N LYS A 105 -19.51 28.75 -6.52
CA LYS A 105 -19.62 30.15 -6.09
C LYS A 105 -20.23 31.04 -7.19
N GLU A 106 -19.77 30.91 -8.43
CA GLU A 106 -20.33 31.66 -9.56
C GLU A 106 -21.84 31.39 -9.71
N LEU A 107 -22.25 30.13 -9.65
CA LEU A 107 -23.66 29.75 -9.75
C LEU A 107 -24.49 30.25 -8.56
N GLU A 108 -23.93 30.26 -7.36
CA GLU A 108 -24.59 30.83 -6.18
C GLU A 108 -24.81 32.34 -6.31
N ASP A 109 -23.82 33.06 -6.83
CA ASP A 109 -23.90 34.51 -7.07
C ASP A 109 -24.93 34.81 -8.19
N GLU A 110 -24.90 34.07 -9.29
CA GLU A 110 -25.90 34.17 -10.36
C GLU A 110 -27.32 33.87 -9.84
N ASN A 111 -27.49 32.81 -9.05
CA ASN A 111 -28.79 32.43 -8.49
C ASN A 111 -29.33 33.52 -7.56
N ARG A 112 -28.47 34.11 -6.73
CA ARG A 112 -28.81 35.23 -5.84
C ARG A 112 -29.28 36.44 -6.64
N GLU A 113 -28.56 36.79 -7.69
CA GLU A 113 -28.89 37.92 -8.54
C GLU A 113 -30.20 37.70 -9.32
N LEU A 114 -30.41 36.49 -9.84
CA LEU A 114 -31.66 36.12 -10.51
C LEU A 114 -32.85 36.15 -9.55
N ARG A 115 -32.68 35.66 -8.32
CA ARG A 115 -33.73 35.74 -7.28
C ARG A 115 -34.06 37.19 -6.93
N ARG A 116 -33.05 38.07 -6.84
CA ARG A 116 -33.24 39.51 -6.62
C ARG A 116 -34.02 40.15 -7.76
N LYS A 117 -33.64 39.90 -9.01
CA LYS A 117 -34.36 40.41 -10.19
C LYS A 117 -35.80 39.90 -10.23
N LEU A 118 -36.03 38.63 -9.90
CA LEU A 118 -37.36 38.04 -9.88
C LEU A 118 -38.25 38.68 -8.80
N SER A 119 -37.72 38.92 -7.59
CA SER A 119 -38.48 39.58 -6.52
C SER A 119 -38.84 41.02 -6.89
N GLU A 120 -37.90 41.77 -7.48
CA GLU A 120 -38.15 43.14 -7.98
C GLU A 120 -39.24 43.16 -9.05
N ALA A 121 -39.14 42.30 -10.07
CA ALA A 121 -40.14 42.21 -11.14
C ALA A 121 -41.52 41.77 -10.63
N THR A 122 -41.57 40.89 -9.64
CA THR A 122 -42.83 40.45 -9.03
C THR A 122 -43.46 41.55 -8.18
N SER A 123 -42.65 42.33 -7.45
CA SER A 123 -43.12 43.46 -6.64
C SER A 123 -43.72 44.59 -7.48
N LEU A 124 -43.19 44.84 -8.69
CA LEU A 124 -43.71 45.84 -9.63
C LEU A 124 -45.07 45.45 -10.25
N LYS A 125 -45.37 44.16 -10.32
CA LYS A 125 -46.62 43.65 -10.91
C LYS A 125 -47.83 43.75 -9.96
N VAL A 126 -47.61 43.87 -8.65
CA VAL A 126 -48.68 43.90 -7.63
C VAL A 126 -48.93 45.35 -7.18
N VAL A 127 -49.39 46.20 -8.10
CA VAL A 127 -49.99 47.50 -7.74
C VAL A 127 -51.50 47.31 -7.69
N PRO A 128 -52.15 47.38 -6.51
CA PRO A 128 -53.60 47.34 -6.44
C PRO A 128 -54.15 48.61 -7.09
N LEU A 129 -54.85 48.44 -8.21
CA LEU A 129 -55.65 49.50 -8.83
C LEU A 129 -56.71 49.94 -7.82
N ARG A 130 -56.51 51.10 -7.18
CA ARG A 130 -57.59 51.75 -6.42
C ARG A 130 -58.70 52.11 -7.41
N HIS A 131 -59.79 51.35 -7.36
CA HIS A 131 -61.04 51.72 -8.02
C HIS A 131 -61.58 52.97 -7.29
N LYS A 132 -61.48 54.15 -7.92
CA LYS A 132 -62.26 55.32 -7.53
C LYS A 132 -63.66 55.10 -8.10
N GLY A 133 -64.59 54.67 -7.26
CA GLY A 133 -66.02 54.81 -7.51
C GLY A 133 -66.49 56.12 -6.91
N ASP A 134 -67.00 57.00 -7.76
CA ASP A 134 -68.03 58.01 -7.47
C ASP A 134 -69.07 57.91 -8.60
#